data_AF-A0A3M1D8J7-F1
#
_entry.id   AF-A0A3M1D8J7-F1
#
_cell.length_a   1.000
_cell.length_b   1.000
_cell.length_c   1.000
_cell.angle_alpha   90.00
_cell.angle_beta   90.00
_cell.angle_gamma   90.00
#
_symmetry.space_group_name_H-M   'P 1'
#
loop_
_entity.id
_entity.type
_entity.pdbx_description
1 polymer ?
#
loop_
_entity_poly.entity_id
_entity_poly.type
_entity_poly.pdbx_seq_one_letter_code
_entity_poly.pdbx_strand_id
1 'polypeptide(L)' 'LVEFETVLRTPIFDFHSVPTIEKLPSLNGTLNTYYCGSHFGHGLHEDAVRSAVDVATMLGVELPWKQ' A
#
# COMPACT_ATOMS: atom_id res chain seq x y z
N LEU A 1 -20.40 8.71 -24.27
CA LEU A 1 -20.37 7.80 -23.12
C LEU A 1 -19.12 6.94 -23.27
N VAL A 2 -18.27 6.87 -22.25
CA VAL A 2 -17.17 5.88 -22.22
C VAL A 2 -17.64 4.78 -21.30
N GLU A 3 -18.05 3.65 -21.87
CA GLU A 3 -18.32 2.43 -21.11
C GLU A 3 -17.01 1.65 -21.00
N PHE A 4 -16.53 1.47 -19.77
CA PHE A 4 -15.41 0.60 -19.49
C PHE A 4 -15.95 -0.80 -19.19
N GLU A 5 -15.84 -1.74 -20.12
CA GLU A 5 -16.01 -3.17 -19.87
C GLU A 5 -14.74 -3.72 -19.20
N THR A 6 -14.60 -3.52 -17.88
CA THR A 6 -13.50 -4.11 -17.12
C THR A 6 -13.92 -4.46 -15.71
N VAL A 7 -13.46 -5.63 -15.26
CA VAL A 7 -13.63 -6.06 -13.87
C VAL A 7 -12.46 -5.54 -13.05
N LEU A 8 -12.72 -4.54 -12.20
CA LEU A 8 -11.77 -4.04 -11.22
C LEU A 8 -11.84 -4.91 -9.96
N ARG A 9 -10.67 -5.30 -9.42
CA ARG A 9 -10.55 -6.03 -8.17
C ARG A 9 -9.94 -5.11 -7.11
N THR A 10 -10.57 -5.06 -5.95
CA THR A 10 -10.07 -4.34 -4.78
C THR A 10 -9.68 -5.33 -3.67
N PRO A 11 -8.84 -4.90 -2.70
CA PRO A 11 -8.63 -5.68 -1.50
C PRO A 11 -9.95 -6.08 -0.82
N ILE A 12 -10.01 -7.30 -0.29
CA ILE A 12 -11.13 -7.78 0.52
C ILE A 12 -10.74 -7.68 1.99
N PHE A 13 -11.55 -6.96 2.75
CA PHE A 13 -11.37 -6.75 4.18
C PHE A 13 -12.41 -7.54 4.96
N ASP A 14 -11.99 -8.64 5.56
CA ASP A 14 -12.80 -9.50 6.41
C ASP A 14 -12.16 -9.64 7.79
N PHE A 15 -12.81 -10.38 8.68
CA PHE A 15 -12.33 -10.59 10.05
C PHE A 15 -10.97 -11.30 10.12
N HIS A 16 -10.53 -11.97 9.05
CA HIS A 16 -9.23 -12.62 8.97
C HIS A 16 -8.16 -11.71 8.38
N SER A 17 -8.51 -10.86 7.41
CA SER A 17 -7.55 -10.01 6.70
C SER A 17 -7.26 -8.69 7.44
N VAL A 18 -8.25 -8.09 8.11
CA VAL A 18 -8.07 -6.83 8.84
C VAL A 18 -6.95 -6.90 9.89
N PRO A 19 -6.85 -7.93 10.75
CA PRO A 19 -5.76 -8.04 11.72
C PRO A 19 -4.36 -8.20 11.11
N THR A 20 -4.27 -8.44 9.79
CA THR A 20 -2.97 -8.57 9.10
C THR A 20 -2.43 -7.23 8.62
N ILE A 21 -3.28 -6.20 8.48
CA ILE A 21 -2.89 -4.87 7.97
C ILE A 21 -1.73 -4.29 8.78
N GLU A 22 -1.82 -4.34 10.11
CA GLU A 22 -0.78 -3.85 11.02
C GLU A 22 0.54 -4.65 10.93
N LYS A 23 0.49 -5.88 10.43
CA LYS A 23 1.65 -6.76 10.29
C LYS A 23 2.36 -6.57 8.95
N LEU A 24 1.67 -6.09 7.92
CA LEU A 24 2.24 -5.94 6.57
C LEU A 24 3.52 -5.10 6.53
N PRO A 25 3.65 -3.96 7.25
CA PRO A 25 4.89 -3.19 7.27
C PRO A 25 6.12 -3.98 7.73
N SER A 26 5.94 -5.01 8.57
CA SER A 26 7.05 -5.85 9.05
C SER A 26 7.68 -6.72 7.96
N LEU A 27 7.02 -6.88 6.81
CA LEU A 27 7.57 -7.61 5.66
C LEU A 27 8.64 -6.81 4.91
N ASN A 28 8.60 -5.47 5.01
CA ASN A 28 9.50 -4.59 4.27
C ASN A 28 10.94 -4.67 4.78
N GLY A 29 11.90 -4.63 3.85
CA GLY A 29 13.33 -4.73 4.17
C GLY A 29 13.83 -6.17 4.32
N THR A 30 12.94 -7.16 4.30
CA THR A 30 13.34 -8.57 4.27
C THR A 30 13.86 -8.92 2.88
N LEU A 31 15.10 -9.43 2.80
CA LEU A 31 15.75 -9.81 1.54
C LEU A 31 15.70 -8.70 0.46
N ASN A 32 15.90 -7.44 0.86
CA ASN A 32 15.79 -6.27 -0.02
C ASN A 32 14.45 -6.17 -0.79
N THR A 33 13.38 -6.73 -0.22
CA THR A 33 12.04 -6.70 -0.82
C THR A 33 11.15 -5.72 -0.06
N TYR A 34 10.34 -4.99 -0.82
CA TYR A 34 9.45 -3.96 -0.30
C TYR A 34 8.08 -4.07 -0.96
N TYR A 35 7.04 -3.78 -0.18
CA TYR A 35 5.65 -3.90 -0.52
C TYR A 35 4.93 -2.60 -0.14
N CYS A 36 4.06 -2.14 -1.03
CA CYS A 36 3.16 -1.01 -0.82
C CYS A 36 1.86 -1.24 -1.60
N GLY A 37 0.82 -0.47 -1.30
CA GLY A 37 -0.47 -0.52 -1.97
C GLY A 37 -1.63 -0.41 -0.98
N SER A 38 -2.86 -0.47 -1.50
CA SER A 38 -4.08 -0.25 -0.73
C SER A 38 -4.35 -1.31 0.34
N HIS A 39 -3.61 -2.43 0.32
CA HIS A 39 -3.60 -3.44 1.39
C HIS A 39 -2.93 -2.95 2.69
N PHE A 40 -2.05 -1.94 2.61
CA PHE A 40 -1.34 -1.37 3.77
C PHE A 40 -2.21 -0.34 4.54
N GLY A 41 -3.52 -0.54 4.52
CA GLY A 41 -4.54 0.32 5.11
C GLY A 41 -5.94 -0.23 4.83
N HIS A 42 -6.91 0.65 4.59
CA HIS A 42 -8.33 0.30 4.46
C HIS A 42 -8.82 0.22 3.01
N GLY A 43 -7.90 0.09 2.05
CA GLY A 43 -8.25 -0.12 0.64
C GLY A 43 -8.37 1.15 -0.19
N LEU A 44 -8.14 2.32 0.39
CA LEU A 44 -8.31 3.59 -0.30
C LEU A 44 -7.03 3.99 -1.07
N HIS A 45 -7.18 4.94 -1.99
CA HIS A 45 -6.06 5.51 -2.72
C HIS A 45 -5.02 6.15 -1.79
N GLU A 46 -5.47 6.77 -0.70
CA GLU A 46 -4.59 7.37 0.32
C GLU A 46 -3.69 6.32 0.98
N ASP A 47 -4.21 5.12 1.26
CA ASP A 47 -3.42 4.04 1.86
C ASP A 47 -2.33 3.55 0.90
N ALA A 48 -2.64 3.49 -0.40
CA ALA A 48 -1.69 3.13 -1.42
C ALA A 48 -0.58 4.18 -1.57
N VAL A 49 -0.94 5.47 -1.58
CA VAL A 49 0.03 6.57 -1.69
C VAL A 49 0.91 6.63 -0.45
N ARG A 50 0.32 6.60 0.75
CA ARG A 50 1.05 6.63 2.02
C ARG A 50 2.05 5.50 2.13
N SER A 51 1.63 4.27 1.81
CA SER A 51 2.54 3.11 1.85
C SER A 51 3.67 3.17 0.80
N ALA A 52 3.42 3.76 -0.37
CA ALA A 52 4.48 3.99 -1.36
C ALA A 52 5.50 5.02 -0.86
N VAL A 53 5.05 6.08 -0.18
CA VAL A 53 5.90 7.08 0.47
C VAL A 53 6.76 6.46 1.58
N ASP A 54 6.17 5.56 2.38
CA ASP A 54 6.90 4.82 3.41
C ASP A 54 8.02 3.96 2.80
N VAL A 55 7.72 3.21 1.71
CA VAL A 55 8.73 2.42 0.98
C VAL A 55 9.81 3.31 0.38
N ALA A 56 9.45 4.42 -0.27
CA ALA A 56 10.42 5.36 -0.83
C ALA A 56 11.39 5.89 0.25
N THR A 57 10.86 6.19 1.44
CA THR A 57 11.67 6.61 2.59
C THR A 57 12.63 5.49 3.04
N MET A 58 12.17 4.23 3.08
CA MET A 58 13.03 3.08 3.43
C MET A 58 14.13 2.83 2.40
N LEU A 59 13.89 3.19 1.14
CA LEU A 59 14.88 3.15 0.05
C LEU A 59 15.83 4.35 0.05
N GLY A 60 15.70 5.27 1.01
CA GLY A 60 16.56 6.45 1.14
C GLY A 60 16.21 7.59 0.20
N VAL A 61 15.00 7.60 -0.38
CA VAL A 61 14.53 8.71 -1.23
C VAL A 61 14.12 9.90 -0.36
N GLU A 62 14.67 11.07 -0.68
CA GLU A 62 14.24 12.33 -0.08
C GLU A 62 12.91 12.79 -0.71
N LEU A 63 11.90 13.03 0.12
CA LEU A 63 10.58 13.42 -0.36
C LEU A 63 10.58 14.92 -0.71
N PRO A 64 10.16 15.32 -1.92
CA PRO A 64 10.30 16.70 -2.39
C PRO A 64 9.39 17.72 -1.66
N TRP A 65 8.51 17.25 -0.78
CA TRP A 65 7.61 18.07 0.03
C TRP A 65 7.90 17.98 1.55
N LYS A 66 8.90 17.21 1.97
CA LYS A 66 9.40 17.30 3.36
C LYS A 66 10.34 18.49 3.44
N GLN A 67 9.88 19.56 4.08
CA GLN A 67 10.73 20.66 4.55
C GLN A 67 11.39 20.29 5.88
#